data_AF-A0AA50H981-F1
#
_entry.id   AF-A0AA50H981-F1
#
_cell.length_a   1.000
_cell.length_b   1.000
_cell.length_c   1.000
_cell.angle_alpha   90.00
_cell.angle_beta   90.00
_cell.angle_gamma   90.00
#
_symmetry.space_group_name_H-M   'P 1'
#
loop_
_entity.id
_entity.type
_entity.pdbx_description
1 polymer ?
#
loop_
_entity_poly.entity_id
_entity_poly.type
_entity_poly.pdbx_seq_one_letter_code
_entity_poly.pdbx_strand_id
1 'polypeptide(L)'
;MNNQWGRGSGGATGGGSGIGGILFASVVCLALGGAAGYSAFRAMSGAPSESALEDSNRRIADLADENDALKRQLDALRADASRSDAAENAENVRLAQEIVPGIQRELELAGQKLAEAERLRKDAEAAATERARELDERAGQIAQLEKAIEEARSTQAANRNAETERLEAEAETLRRELAEAGQAARRLRTRELPDLVAEIARKNQEIATLTARNAALAERIAALETAAQPKSPQQADDNGARDNAKPADGRSPRNAALVAQAIEKTPGLDRLTGTQRTQLEQTLVSGECVTNALGSVLNRVPILALRGLMRDLDSDC
;
A
#
# COMPACT_ATOMS: atom_id res chain seq x y z
N MET A 1 -43.72 7.04 47.74
CA MET A 1 -43.43 8.37 47.19
C MET A 1 -44.47 8.61 46.10
N ASN A 2 -45.70 9.05 46.42
CA ASN A 2 -46.12 10.44 46.68
C ASN A 2 -45.58 11.34 45.55
N ASN A 3 -46.37 11.90 44.61
CA ASN A 3 -47.58 12.74 44.73
C ASN A 3 -48.40 12.57 43.42
N GLN A 4 -49.71 12.35 43.32
CA GLN A 4 -50.91 13.01 43.87
C GLN A 4 -51.01 14.52 43.60
N TRP A 5 -51.58 14.85 42.43
CA TRP A 5 -52.47 15.99 42.13
C TRP A 5 -53.34 15.49 40.95
N GLY A 6 -54.66 15.39 40.95
CA GLY A 6 -55.71 15.58 41.92
C GLY A 6 -57.00 15.32 41.11
N ARG A 7 -57.74 14.25 41.46
CA ARG A 7 -59.15 14.10 41.06
C ARG A 7 -59.97 14.99 42.00
N GLY A 8 -60.95 15.68 41.44
CA GLY A 8 -62.10 16.26 42.15
C GLY A 8 -63.07 16.78 41.09
N SER A 9 -64.10 16.00 40.74
CA SER A 9 -65.50 16.27 41.15
C SER A 9 -66.06 17.51 40.42
N GLY A 10 -66.99 17.39 39.46
CA GLY A 10 -68.25 16.69 39.65
C GLY A 10 -68.99 17.31 40.83
N GLY A 11 -69.72 18.40 40.62
CA GLY A 11 -70.42 19.08 41.71
C GLY A 11 -71.08 20.37 41.24
N ALA A 12 -72.37 20.28 40.98
CA ALA A 12 -73.25 21.43 40.88
C ALA A 12 -73.10 22.34 42.11
N THR A 13 -73.00 23.64 41.87
CA THR A 13 -73.38 24.71 42.79
C THR A 13 -74.36 25.57 41.98
N GLY A 14 -75.66 25.62 42.25
CA GLY A 14 -76.34 25.30 43.49
C GLY A 14 -76.13 26.41 44.50
N GLY A 15 -76.91 27.48 44.37
CA GLY A 15 -77.30 28.35 45.48
C GLY A 15 -76.26 29.37 45.94
N GLY A 16 -76.60 30.65 45.80
CA GLY A 16 -75.85 31.76 46.37
C GLY A 16 -76.37 33.08 45.81
N SER A 17 -77.64 33.40 46.06
CA SER A 17 -77.99 34.29 47.16
C SER A 17 -77.58 35.74 46.90
N GLY A 18 -78.52 36.46 46.31
CA GLY A 18 -78.70 37.89 46.50
C GLY A 18 -80.17 38.14 46.19
N ILE A 19 -81.10 37.79 47.09
CA ILE A 19 -81.62 38.67 48.15
C ILE A 19 -81.99 40.10 47.61
N GLY A 20 -82.10 40.30 46.29
CA GLY A 20 -82.53 41.57 45.70
C GLY A 20 -84.04 41.63 45.46
N GLY A 21 -84.64 40.52 45.01
CA GLY A 21 -86.06 40.51 44.60
C GLY A 21 -87.07 40.33 45.74
N ILE A 22 -86.72 39.56 46.78
CA ILE A 22 -87.68 39.22 47.85
C ILE A 22 -87.67 40.26 48.97
N LEU A 23 -86.55 40.96 49.21
CA LEU A 23 -86.56 42.14 50.08
C LEU A 23 -87.28 43.33 49.43
N PHE A 24 -87.19 43.51 48.11
CA PHE A 24 -87.97 44.54 47.44
C PHE A 24 -89.47 44.27 47.49
N ALA A 25 -89.90 43.02 47.29
CA ALA A 25 -91.33 42.68 47.41
C ALA A 25 -91.86 42.83 48.84
N SER A 26 -91.07 42.46 49.86
CA SER A 26 -91.49 42.60 51.27
C SER A 26 -91.43 44.05 51.78
N VAL A 27 -90.46 44.87 51.35
CA VAL A 27 -90.40 46.30 51.70
C VAL A 27 -91.49 47.10 50.97
N VAL A 28 -91.77 46.79 49.69
CA VAL A 28 -92.84 47.46 48.94
C VAL A 28 -94.23 47.05 49.47
N CYS A 29 -94.47 45.78 49.82
CA CYS A 29 -95.74 45.37 50.43
C CYS A 29 -95.93 45.86 51.87
N LEU A 30 -94.87 46.07 52.64
CA LEU A 30 -94.97 46.64 53.99
C LEU A 30 -95.12 48.18 53.94
N ALA A 31 -94.54 48.85 52.94
CA ALA A 31 -94.77 50.26 52.67
C ALA A 31 -96.19 50.54 52.12
N LEU A 32 -96.76 49.65 51.30
CA LEU A 32 -98.14 49.77 50.81
C LEU A 32 -99.20 49.29 51.82
N GLY A 33 -98.88 48.28 52.65
CA GLY A 33 -99.78 47.80 53.71
C GLY A 33 -99.86 48.73 54.93
N GLY A 34 -98.78 49.46 55.25
CA GLY A 34 -98.76 50.43 56.36
C GLY A 34 -99.60 51.69 56.10
N ALA A 35 -99.75 52.09 54.82
CA ALA A 35 -100.49 53.30 54.45
C ALA A 35 -102.02 53.10 54.41
N ALA A 36 -102.50 51.88 54.19
CA ALA A 36 -103.94 51.60 54.08
C ALA A 36 -104.63 51.32 55.44
N GLY A 37 -103.89 50.93 56.49
CA GLY A 37 -104.45 50.63 57.82
C GLY A 37 -104.61 51.85 58.74
N TYR A 38 -103.90 52.95 58.48
CA TYR A 38 -103.86 54.11 59.39
C TYR A 38 -104.93 55.18 59.13
N SER A 39 -105.70 55.07 58.03
CA SER A 39 -106.74 56.03 57.67
C SER A 39 -108.10 55.76 58.34
N ALA A 40 -108.36 54.52 58.76
CA ALA A 40 -109.64 54.15 59.39
C ALA A 40 -109.73 54.47 60.90
N PHE A 41 -108.60 54.68 61.60
CA PHE A 41 -108.61 55.02 63.03
C PHE A 41 -108.40 56.53 63.31
N ARG A 42 -107.95 57.32 62.32
CA ARG A 42 -107.69 58.76 62.49
C ARG A 42 -108.89 59.66 62.17
N ALA A 43 -109.95 59.13 61.54
CA ALA A 43 -111.17 59.88 61.25
C ALA A 43 -112.05 60.14 62.50
N MET A 44 -111.71 59.59 63.67
CA MET A 44 -112.49 59.71 64.91
C MET A 44 -111.85 60.61 65.98
N SER A 45 -110.71 61.25 65.69
CA SER A 45 -110.07 62.20 66.60
C SER A 45 -109.59 63.42 65.82
N GLY A 46 -110.24 64.56 66.09
CA GLY A 46 -109.77 65.94 65.86
C GLY A 46 -109.08 66.25 64.54
N ALA A 47 -109.66 67.18 63.77
CA ALA A 47 -109.01 67.80 62.62
C ALA A 47 -107.50 68.01 62.87
N PRO A 48 -106.60 67.49 62.02
CA PRO A 48 -105.18 67.66 62.23
C PRO A 48 -104.90 69.16 62.34
N SER A 49 -104.25 69.56 63.43
CA SER A 49 -103.76 70.93 63.60
C SER A 49 -102.85 71.28 62.42
N GLU A 50 -102.91 72.52 61.96
CA GLU A 50 -102.15 73.06 60.82
C GLU A 50 -100.65 72.70 60.89
N SER A 51 -100.09 72.66 62.12
CA SER A 51 -98.72 72.23 62.41
C SER A 51 -98.36 70.79 62.02
N ALA A 52 -99.29 69.83 62.16
CA ALA A 52 -99.02 68.42 61.85
C ALA A 52 -99.08 68.15 60.32
N LEU A 53 -99.87 68.93 59.60
CA LEU A 53 -99.91 68.94 58.14
C LEU A 53 -98.66 69.60 57.55
N GLU A 54 -98.20 70.71 58.15
CA GLU A 54 -96.93 71.35 57.77
C GLU A 54 -95.73 70.42 58.00
N ASP A 55 -95.64 69.74 59.14
CA ASP A 55 -94.57 68.78 59.40
C ASP A 55 -94.63 67.56 58.47
N SER A 56 -95.83 67.09 58.11
CA SER A 56 -96.00 66.03 57.11
C SER A 56 -95.57 66.51 55.72
N ASN A 57 -95.93 67.73 55.33
CA ASN A 57 -95.54 68.31 54.04
C ASN A 57 -94.02 68.55 53.96
N ARG A 58 -93.38 68.96 55.05
CA ARG A 58 -91.92 69.05 55.15
C ARG A 58 -91.27 67.68 54.95
N ARG A 59 -91.76 66.65 55.64
CA ARG A 59 -91.24 65.28 55.46
C ARG A 59 -91.45 64.72 54.05
N ILE A 60 -92.57 65.04 53.39
CA ILE A 60 -92.81 64.65 51.99
C ILE A 60 -91.85 65.38 51.06
N ALA A 61 -91.57 66.67 51.30
CA ALA A 61 -90.57 67.43 50.55
C ALA A 61 -89.15 66.88 50.78
N ASP A 62 -88.75 66.63 52.02
CA ASP A 62 -87.45 66.05 52.38
C ASP A 62 -87.26 64.66 51.75
N LEU A 63 -88.30 63.80 51.81
CA LEU A 63 -88.27 62.48 51.16
C LEU A 63 -88.25 62.58 49.63
N ALA A 64 -88.87 63.60 49.03
CA ALA A 64 -88.80 63.85 47.59
C ALA A 64 -87.38 64.27 47.19
N ASP A 65 -86.76 65.17 47.96
CA ASP A 65 -85.38 65.60 47.77
C ASP A 65 -84.38 64.44 47.96
N GLU A 66 -84.60 63.57 48.96
CA GLU A 66 -83.81 62.36 49.16
C GLU A 66 -83.99 61.35 48.03
N ASN A 67 -85.22 61.14 47.54
CA ASN A 67 -85.47 60.27 46.40
C ASN A 67 -84.80 60.81 45.13
N ASP A 68 -84.81 62.12 44.93
CA ASP A 68 -84.14 62.73 43.79
C ASP A 68 -82.61 62.71 43.93
N ALA A 69 -82.07 62.83 45.15
CA ALA A 69 -80.66 62.62 45.43
C ALA A 69 -80.23 61.17 45.18
N LEU A 70 -81.01 60.18 45.64
CA LEU A 70 -80.75 58.76 45.43
C LEU A 70 -80.87 58.36 43.96
N LYS A 71 -81.84 58.92 43.22
CA LYS A 71 -81.92 58.73 41.75
C LYS A 71 -80.67 59.26 41.07
N ARG A 72 -80.20 60.46 41.41
CA ARG A 72 -78.95 61.01 40.86
C ARG A 72 -77.73 60.16 41.19
N GLN A 73 -77.66 59.58 42.39
CA GLN A 73 -76.58 58.66 42.77
C GLN A 73 -76.66 57.34 41.99
N LEU A 74 -77.85 56.77 41.81
CA LEU A 74 -78.04 55.57 40.99
C LEU A 74 -77.69 55.83 39.52
N ASP A 75 -78.08 56.98 38.97
CA ASP A 75 -77.75 57.38 37.61
C ASP A 75 -76.24 57.61 37.45
N ALA A 76 -75.58 58.20 38.45
CA ALA A 76 -74.13 58.35 38.48
C ALA A 76 -73.40 57.00 38.55
N LEU A 77 -73.82 56.11 39.44
CA LEU A 77 -73.24 54.75 39.56
C LEU A 77 -73.47 53.93 38.28
N ARG A 78 -74.63 54.08 37.64
CA ARG A 78 -74.93 53.43 36.35
C ARG A 78 -74.10 54.01 35.21
N ALA A 79 -73.89 55.33 35.20
CA ALA A 79 -73.01 55.99 34.25
C ALA A 79 -71.55 55.55 34.43
N ASP A 80 -71.07 55.43 35.67
CA ASP A 80 -69.71 54.97 35.94
C ASP A 80 -69.52 53.47 35.66
N ALA A 81 -70.49 52.62 35.98
CA ALA A 81 -70.47 51.20 35.60
C ALA A 81 -70.44 51.02 34.07
N SER A 82 -71.29 51.73 33.33
CA SER A 82 -71.30 51.68 31.86
C SER A 82 -70.02 52.23 31.22
N ARG A 83 -69.37 53.22 31.84
CA ARG A 83 -68.04 53.69 31.42
C ARG A 83 -66.95 52.66 31.70
N SER A 84 -66.99 52.00 32.85
CA SER A 84 -66.07 50.90 33.20
C SER A 84 -66.21 49.74 32.23
N ASP A 85 -67.44 49.28 31.98
CA ASP A 85 -67.73 48.21 31.02
C ASP A 85 -67.29 48.59 29.59
N ALA A 86 -67.47 49.86 29.20
CA ALA A 86 -67.00 50.35 27.91
C ALA A 86 -65.46 50.37 27.80
N ALA A 87 -64.76 50.74 28.89
CA ALA A 87 -63.30 50.74 28.94
C ALA A 87 -62.73 49.31 28.88
N GLU A 88 -63.29 48.37 29.65
CA GLU A 88 -62.90 46.95 29.62
C GLU A 88 -63.18 46.32 28.25
N ASN A 89 -64.32 46.64 27.63
CA ASN A 89 -64.63 46.17 26.28
C ASN A 89 -63.66 46.74 25.24
N ALA A 90 -63.27 48.02 25.34
CA ALA A 90 -62.28 48.62 24.47
C ALA A 90 -60.90 47.97 24.62
N GLU A 91 -60.49 47.66 25.85
CA GLU A 91 -59.23 46.96 26.14
C GLU A 91 -59.25 45.51 25.63
N ASN A 92 -60.35 44.78 25.83
CA ASN A 92 -60.55 43.44 25.31
C ASN A 92 -60.52 43.41 23.77
N VAL A 93 -61.13 44.40 23.12
CA VAL A 93 -61.06 44.55 21.66
C VAL A 93 -59.61 44.79 21.22
N ARG A 94 -58.87 45.65 21.90
CA ARG A 94 -57.45 45.91 21.60
C ARG A 94 -56.58 44.67 21.78
N LEU A 95 -56.74 43.95 22.89
CA LEU A 95 -56.02 42.69 23.14
C LEU A 95 -56.32 41.66 22.05
N ALA A 96 -57.59 41.52 21.66
CA ALA A 96 -58.02 40.56 20.65
C ALA A 96 -57.58 40.95 19.22
N GLN A 97 -57.55 42.24 18.87
CA GLN A 97 -57.25 42.70 17.51
C GLN A 97 -55.75 42.96 17.26
N GLU A 98 -55.01 43.43 18.25
CA GLU A 98 -53.62 43.85 18.06
C GLU A 98 -52.62 42.85 18.66
N ILE A 99 -52.82 42.50 19.94
CA ILE A 99 -51.83 41.78 20.74
C ILE A 99 -51.86 40.28 20.42
N VAL A 100 -53.05 39.66 20.45
CA VAL A 100 -53.19 38.23 20.16
C VAL A 100 -52.67 37.88 18.76
N PRO A 101 -52.99 38.61 17.68
CA PRO A 101 -52.44 38.33 16.35
C PRO A 101 -50.94 38.64 16.22
N GLY A 102 -50.41 39.58 17.01
CA GLY A 102 -48.97 39.83 17.11
C GLY A 102 -48.23 38.63 17.69
N ILE A 103 -48.69 38.14 18.84
CA ILE A 103 -48.10 36.96 19.53
C ILE A 103 -48.25 35.70 18.66
N GLN A 104 -49.37 35.52 17.97
CA GLN A 104 -49.56 34.38 17.05
C GLN A 104 -48.52 34.40 15.93
N ARG A 105 -48.28 35.56 15.29
CA ARG A 105 -47.25 35.71 14.25
C ARG A 105 -45.84 35.45 14.78
N GLU A 106 -45.52 35.93 15.98
CA GLU A 106 -44.23 35.66 16.62
C GLU A 106 -44.04 34.18 16.95
N LEU A 107 -45.10 33.51 17.41
CA LEU A 107 -45.07 32.06 17.69
C LEU A 107 -44.87 31.25 16.41
N GLU A 108 -45.54 31.62 15.31
CA GLU A 108 -45.34 30.99 14.00
C GLU A 108 -43.89 31.19 13.51
N LEU A 109 -43.36 32.40 13.62
CA LEU A 109 -41.98 32.70 13.23
C LEU A 109 -40.95 31.99 14.12
N ALA A 110 -41.20 31.88 15.42
CA ALA A 110 -40.39 31.09 16.33
C ALA A 110 -40.44 29.60 15.98
N GLY A 111 -41.62 29.08 15.61
CA GLY A 111 -41.80 27.71 15.14
C GLY A 111 -41.03 27.41 13.85
N GLN A 112 -41.06 28.34 12.89
CA GLN A 112 -40.27 28.25 11.65
C GLN A 112 -38.76 28.23 11.92
N LYS A 113 -38.28 29.14 12.78
CA LYS A 113 -36.86 29.19 13.17
C LYS A 113 -36.42 27.93 13.91
N LEU A 114 -37.26 27.37 14.78
CA LEU A 114 -36.98 26.11 15.46
C LEU A 114 -36.86 24.96 14.44
N ALA A 115 -37.80 24.88 13.49
CA ALA A 115 -37.76 23.85 12.45
C ALA A 115 -36.52 23.96 11.56
N GLU A 116 -36.10 25.18 11.21
CA GLU A 116 -34.85 25.42 10.46
C GLU A 116 -33.62 25.04 11.28
N ALA A 117 -33.56 25.44 12.56
CA ALA A 117 -32.46 25.07 13.46
C ALA A 117 -32.36 23.56 13.66
N GLU A 118 -33.48 22.86 13.78
CA GLU A 118 -33.51 21.39 13.86
C GLU A 118 -33.02 20.72 12.58
N ARG A 119 -33.35 21.27 11.40
CA ARG A 119 -32.83 20.78 10.11
C ARG A 119 -31.32 20.96 10.04
N LEU A 120 -30.83 22.16 10.32
CA LEU A 120 -29.39 22.45 10.34
C LEU A 120 -28.66 21.56 11.34
N ARG A 121 -29.25 21.28 12.51
CA ARG A 121 -28.67 20.37 13.50
C ARG A 121 -28.58 18.94 12.96
N LYS A 122 -29.64 18.43 12.33
CA LYS A 122 -29.65 17.10 11.71
C LYS A 122 -28.64 16.99 10.58
N ASP A 123 -28.52 18.02 9.74
CA ASP A 123 -27.55 18.05 8.65
C ASP A 123 -26.10 18.11 9.18
N ALA A 124 -25.88 18.87 10.25
CA ALA A 124 -24.57 18.94 10.93
C ALA A 124 -24.22 17.62 11.62
N GLU A 125 -25.17 16.96 12.28
CA GLU A 125 -24.99 15.62 12.87
C GLU A 125 -24.66 14.58 11.77
N ALA A 126 -25.39 14.58 10.65
CA ALA A 126 -25.12 13.72 9.52
C ALA A 126 -23.70 13.97 8.96
N ALA A 127 -23.33 15.22 8.71
CA ALA A 127 -21.99 15.58 8.24
C ALA A 127 -20.89 15.21 9.24
N ALA A 128 -21.14 15.31 10.54
CA ALA A 128 -20.19 14.88 11.57
C ALA A 128 -20.00 13.36 11.58
N THR A 129 -21.10 12.59 11.47
CA THR A 129 -21.00 11.12 11.39
C THR A 129 -20.27 10.65 10.14
N GLU A 130 -20.45 11.33 9.01
CA GLU A 130 -19.76 10.98 7.78
C GLU A 130 -18.25 11.28 7.87
N ARG A 131 -17.87 12.44 8.40
CA ARG A 131 -16.46 12.75 8.66
C ARG A 131 -15.83 11.77 9.65
N ALA A 132 -16.56 11.31 10.65
CA ALA A 132 -16.07 10.29 11.58
C ALA A 132 -15.76 8.97 10.84
N ARG A 133 -16.64 8.53 9.93
CA ARG A 133 -16.38 7.34 9.09
C ARG A 133 -15.16 7.53 8.20
N GLU A 134 -15.03 8.67 7.53
CA GLU A 134 -13.85 8.96 6.71
C GLU A 134 -12.55 8.95 7.53
N LEU A 135 -12.58 9.47 8.76
CA LEU A 135 -11.43 9.43 9.67
C LEU A 135 -11.10 8.00 10.11
N ASP A 136 -12.10 7.18 10.41
CA ASP A 136 -11.91 5.78 10.78
C ASP A 136 -11.32 4.97 9.60
N GLU A 137 -11.81 5.20 8.38
CA GLU A 137 -11.26 4.59 7.17
C GLU A 137 -9.80 4.99 6.94
N ARG A 138 -9.47 6.28 7.07
CA ARG A 138 -8.09 6.77 6.97
C ARG A 138 -7.20 6.22 8.08
N ALA A 139 -7.70 6.13 9.31
CA ALA A 139 -6.96 5.51 10.41
C ALA A 139 -6.68 4.04 10.13
N GLY A 140 -7.65 3.31 9.55
CA GLY A 140 -7.45 1.93 9.08
C GLY A 140 -6.39 1.82 7.98
N GLN A 141 -6.40 2.73 6.99
CA GLN A 141 -5.38 2.78 5.93
C GLN A 141 -3.99 3.09 6.50
N ILE A 142 -3.89 4.03 7.44
CA ILE A 142 -2.63 4.37 8.12
C ILE A 142 -2.08 3.13 8.85
N ALA A 143 -2.92 2.44 9.63
CA ALA A 143 -2.50 1.23 10.34
C ALA A 143 -2.04 0.11 9.40
N GLN A 144 -2.70 -0.05 8.24
CA GLN A 144 -2.28 -1.01 7.21
C GLN A 144 -0.93 -0.63 6.59
N LEU A 145 -0.73 0.65 6.27
CA LEU A 145 0.53 1.15 5.71
C LEU A 145 1.68 1.04 6.72
N GLU A 146 1.44 1.35 8.00
CA GLU A 146 2.42 1.18 9.07
C GLU A 146 2.85 -0.28 9.20
N LYS A 147 1.88 -1.21 9.18
CA LYS A 147 2.17 -2.65 9.19
C LYS A 147 2.99 -3.09 7.96
N ALA A 148 2.61 -2.64 6.77
CA ALA A 148 3.34 -2.95 5.55
C ALA A 148 4.78 -2.39 5.56
N ILE A 149 4.98 -1.20 6.13
CA ILE A 149 6.32 -0.61 6.31
C ILE A 149 7.16 -1.44 7.26
N GLU A 150 6.59 -1.91 8.38
CA GLU A 150 7.31 -2.74 9.35
C GLU A 150 7.67 -4.12 8.77
N GLU A 151 6.76 -4.74 8.03
CA GLU A 151 7.01 -5.98 7.29
C GLU A 151 8.10 -5.80 6.21
N ALA A 152 8.08 -4.69 5.48
CA ALA A 152 9.12 -4.37 4.50
C ALA A 152 10.48 -4.14 5.16
N ARG A 153 10.53 -3.43 6.30
CA ARG A 153 11.76 -3.18 7.05
C ARG A 153 12.36 -4.45 7.63
N SER A 154 11.54 -5.29 8.25
CA SER A 154 11.99 -6.58 8.80
C SER A 154 12.49 -7.52 7.71
N THR A 155 11.78 -7.60 6.57
CA THR A 155 12.23 -8.37 5.40
C THR A 155 13.55 -7.83 4.85
N GLN A 156 13.69 -6.51 4.72
CA GLN A 156 14.93 -5.90 4.25
C GLN A 156 16.11 -6.16 5.20
N ALA A 157 15.89 -6.08 6.51
CA ALA A 157 16.91 -6.39 7.51
C ALA A 157 17.33 -7.86 7.45
N ALA A 158 16.37 -8.79 7.34
CA ALA A 158 16.65 -10.22 7.19
C ALA A 158 17.45 -10.51 5.92
N ASN A 159 17.08 -9.92 4.79
CA ASN A 159 17.80 -10.10 3.52
C ASN A 159 19.22 -9.54 3.58
N ARG A 160 19.41 -8.36 4.18
CA ARG A 160 20.75 -7.78 4.37
C ARG A 160 21.62 -8.66 5.26
N ASN A 161 21.07 -9.18 6.36
CA ASN A 161 21.81 -10.07 7.25
C ASN A 161 22.21 -11.38 6.54
N ALA A 162 21.29 -11.97 5.76
CA ALA A 162 21.58 -13.16 4.97
C ALA A 162 22.63 -12.89 3.89
N GLU A 163 22.62 -11.71 3.25
CA GLU A 163 23.64 -11.30 2.29
C GLU A 163 25.00 -11.08 2.96
N THR A 164 25.05 -10.44 4.13
CA THR A 164 26.31 -10.27 4.88
C THR A 164 26.89 -11.60 5.31
N GLU A 165 26.07 -12.54 5.81
CA GLU A 165 26.53 -13.89 6.19
C GLU A 165 27.08 -14.66 4.98
N ARG A 166 26.44 -14.56 3.81
CA ARG A 166 26.93 -15.17 2.57
C ARG A 166 28.26 -14.57 2.13
N LEU A 167 28.37 -13.25 2.12
CA LEU A 167 29.60 -12.55 1.74
C LEU A 167 30.74 -12.84 2.72
N GLU A 168 30.46 -12.97 4.02
CA GLU A 168 31.44 -13.38 5.02
C GLU A 168 31.93 -14.82 4.79
N ALA A 169 31.03 -15.76 4.51
CA ALA A 169 31.38 -17.14 4.19
C ALA A 169 32.20 -17.26 2.89
N GLU A 170 31.84 -16.50 1.86
CA GLU A 170 32.62 -16.40 0.61
C GLU A 170 34.01 -15.80 0.88
N ALA A 171 34.09 -14.73 1.67
CA ALA A 171 35.37 -14.11 2.03
C ALA A 171 36.26 -15.06 2.84
N GLU A 172 35.70 -15.86 3.75
CA GLU A 172 36.46 -16.91 4.45
C GLU A 172 36.96 -17.99 3.51
N THR A 173 36.13 -18.43 2.57
CA THR A 173 36.51 -19.44 1.57
C THR A 173 37.67 -18.93 0.70
N LEU A 174 37.55 -17.71 0.17
CA LEU A 174 38.61 -17.07 -0.62
C LEU A 174 39.90 -16.87 0.19
N ARG A 175 39.82 -16.56 1.49
CA ARG A 175 41.00 -16.47 2.37
C ARG A 175 41.70 -17.82 2.52
N ARG A 176 40.95 -18.92 2.64
CA ARG A 176 41.51 -20.28 2.71
C ARG A 176 42.18 -20.66 1.39
N GLU A 177 41.51 -20.44 0.26
CA GLU A 177 42.07 -20.68 -1.07
C GLU A 177 43.36 -19.88 -1.32
N LEU A 178 43.37 -18.60 -0.94
CA LEU A 178 44.57 -17.77 -1.06
C LEU A 178 45.72 -18.27 -0.17
N ALA A 179 45.41 -18.75 1.04
CA ALA A 179 46.40 -19.33 1.94
C ALA A 179 46.97 -20.65 1.38
N GLU A 180 46.12 -21.52 0.84
CA GLU A 180 46.52 -22.78 0.19
C GLU A 180 47.37 -22.52 -1.05
N ALA A 181 46.94 -21.62 -1.94
CA ALA A 181 47.71 -21.21 -3.12
C ALA A 181 49.06 -20.59 -2.72
N GLY A 182 49.09 -19.78 -1.66
CA GLY A 182 50.32 -19.22 -1.10
C GLY A 182 51.27 -20.30 -0.57
N GLN A 183 50.76 -21.34 0.10
CA GLN A 183 51.56 -22.47 0.55
C GLN A 183 52.07 -23.31 -0.62
N ALA A 184 51.24 -23.60 -1.62
CA ALA A 184 51.64 -24.31 -2.83
C ALA A 184 52.75 -23.56 -3.57
N ALA A 185 52.61 -22.25 -3.75
CA ALA A 185 53.63 -21.40 -4.36
C ALA A 185 54.94 -21.41 -3.55
N ARG A 186 54.87 -21.40 -2.21
CA ARG A 186 56.05 -21.54 -1.35
C ARG A 186 56.72 -22.90 -1.54
N ARG A 187 55.97 -24.01 -1.53
CA ARG A 187 56.51 -25.37 -1.75
C ARG A 187 57.22 -25.49 -3.10
N LEU A 188 56.58 -25.01 -4.16
CA LEU A 188 57.17 -24.93 -5.50
C LEU A 188 58.50 -24.18 -5.47
N ARG A 189 58.53 -22.99 -4.85
CA ARG A 189 59.70 -22.12 -4.84
C ARG A 189 60.84 -22.63 -3.95
N THR A 190 60.54 -23.18 -2.78
CA THR A 190 61.57 -23.53 -1.78
C THR A 190 62.06 -24.96 -1.89
N ARG A 191 61.29 -25.86 -2.52
CA ARG A 191 61.60 -27.29 -2.56
C ARG A 191 61.62 -27.84 -3.98
N GLU A 192 60.49 -27.77 -4.69
CA GLU A 192 60.37 -28.46 -5.98
C GLU A 192 61.30 -27.87 -7.06
N LEU A 193 61.38 -26.54 -7.17
CA LEU A 193 62.29 -25.87 -8.11
C LEU A 193 63.76 -26.20 -7.82
N PRO A 194 64.28 -26.02 -6.58
CA PRO A 194 65.66 -26.43 -6.25
C PRO A 194 65.95 -27.91 -6.48
N ASP A 195 65.02 -28.81 -6.12
CA ASP A 195 65.19 -30.25 -6.28
C ASP A 195 65.29 -30.64 -7.77
N LEU A 196 64.44 -30.06 -8.61
CA LEU A 196 64.48 -30.24 -10.07
C LEU A 196 65.78 -29.68 -10.67
N VAL A 197 66.24 -28.50 -10.22
CA VAL A 197 67.53 -27.93 -10.67
C VAL A 197 68.70 -28.86 -10.30
N ALA A 198 68.70 -29.41 -9.09
CA ALA A 198 69.72 -30.35 -8.64
C ALA A 198 69.67 -31.69 -9.43
N GLU A 199 68.47 -32.17 -9.76
CA GLU A 199 68.30 -33.36 -10.60
C GLU A 199 68.78 -33.13 -12.03
N ILE A 200 68.45 -31.99 -12.64
CA ILE A 200 68.96 -31.60 -13.97
C ILE A 200 70.49 -31.56 -13.96
N ALA A 201 71.10 -30.97 -12.92
CA ALA A 201 72.56 -30.93 -12.81
C ALA A 201 73.17 -32.35 -12.73
N ARG A 202 72.57 -33.26 -11.94
CA ARG A 202 73.00 -34.66 -11.86
C ARG A 202 72.86 -35.40 -13.18
N LYS A 203 71.73 -35.24 -13.87
CA LYS A 203 71.49 -35.86 -15.18
C LYS A 203 72.43 -35.34 -16.25
N ASN A 204 72.77 -34.05 -16.23
CA ASN A 204 73.77 -33.48 -17.13
C ASN A 204 75.18 -34.06 -16.89
N GLN A 205 75.57 -34.30 -15.63
CA GLN A 205 76.83 -34.99 -15.32
C GLN A 205 76.84 -36.45 -15.79
N GLU A 206 75.72 -37.15 -15.62
CA GLU A 206 75.55 -38.52 -16.12
C GLU A 206 75.66 -38.58 -17.65
N ILE A 207 74.98 -37.67 -18.36
CA ILE A 207 75.10 -37.52 -19.81
C ILE A 207 76.54 -37.26 -20.21
N ALA A 208 77.23 -36.28 -19.59
CA ALA A 208 78.63 -35.99 -19.91
C ALA A 208 79.54 -37.21 -19.73
N THR A 209 79.31 -38.00 -18.67
CA THR A 209 80.05 -39.24 -18.41
C THR A 209 79.78 -40.31 -19.47
N LEU A 210 78.51 -40.52 -19.84
CA LEU A 210 78.13 -41.46 -20.89
C LEU A 210 78.67 -41.04 -22.26
N THR A 211 78.61 -39.75 -22.59
CA THR A 211 79.19 -39.20 -23.82
C THR A 211 80.69 -39.44 -23.87
N ALA A 212 81.42 -39.20 -22.77
CA ALA A 212 82.86 -39.48 -22.69
C ALA A 212 83.17 -40.98 -22.86
N ARG A 213 82.37 -41.88 -22.26
CA ARG A 213 82.51 -43.33 -22.43
C ARG A 213 82.25 -43.76 -23.87
N ASN A 214 81.20 -43.23 -24.50
CA ASN A 214 80.87 -43.54 -25.89
C ASN A 214 81.97 -43.05 -26.85
N ALA A 215 82.54 -41.87 -26.62
CA ALA A 215 83.69 -41.39 -27.38
C ALA A 215 84.90 -42.32 -27.24
N ALA A 216 85.24 -42.74 -26.02
CA ALA A 216 86.34 -43.69 -25.79
C ALA A 216 86.08 -45.07 -26.42
N LEU A 217 84.83 -45.55 -26.43
CA LEU A 217 84.46 -46.78 -27.11
C LEU A 217 84.55 -46.64 -28.64
N ALA A 218 84.10 -45.52 -29.20
CA ALA A 218 84.22 -45.22 -30.62
C ALA A 218 85.69 -45.18 -31.08
N GLU A 219 86.58 -44.56 -30.29
CA GLU A 219 88.02 -44.57 -30.54
C GLU A 219 88.60 -46.00 -30.54
N ARG A 220 88.16 -46.84 -29.58
CA ARG A 220 88.58 -48.25 -29.52
C ARG A 220 88.08 -49.05 -30.73
N ILE A 221 86.83 -48.83 -31.15
CA ILE A 221 86.27 -49.47 -32.34
C ILE A 221 87.09 -49.05 -33.57
N ALA A 222 87.34 -47.76 -33.77
CA ALA A 222 88.17 -47.27 -34.88
C ALA A 222 89.59 -47.85 -34.87
N ALA A 223 90.21 -47.97 -33.68
CA ALA A 223 91.53 -48.60 -33.53
C ALA A 223 91.51 -50.11 -33.87
N LEU A 224 90.44 -50.82 -33.50
CA LEU A 224 90.26 -52.23 -33.84
C LEU A 224 89.94 -52.43 -35.32
N GLU A 225 89.13 -51.55 -35.92
CA GLU A 225 88.80 -51.59 -37.35
C GLU A 225 90.02 -51.29 -38.22
N THR A 226 90.84 -50.30 -37.84
CA THR A 226 92.12 -50.03 -38.52
C THR A 226 93.12 -51.17 -38.34
N ALA A 227 93.15 -51.84 -37.18
CA ALA A 227 93.97 -53.04 -36.97
C ALA A 227 93.44 -54.27 -37.73
N ALA A 228 92.13 -54.35 -37.95
CA ALA A 228 91.47 -55.43 -38.69
C ALA A 228 91.43 -55.19 -40.22
N GLN A 229 91.79 -53.99 -40.70
CA GLN A 229 91.82 -53.68 -42.12
C GLN A 229 93.03 -54.30 -42.83
N PRO A 230 92.83 -55.20 -43.82
CA PRO A 230 93.87 -55.56 -44.75
C PRO A 230 94.20 -54.38 -45.68
N LYS A 231 95.48 -54.17 -45.99
CA LYS A 231 95.96 -53.11 -46.90
C LYS A 231 95.42 -53.30 -48.35
N SER A 232 94.26 -52.68 -48.65
CA SER A 232 93.73 -52.03 -49.88
C SER A 232 93.88 -52.71 -51.28
N PRO A 233 93.13 -52.32 -52.37
CA PRO A 233 92.39 -51.05 -52.55
C PRO A 233 91.02 -51.06 -53.31
N GLN A 234 90.29 -49.95 -53.09
CA GLN A 234 89.48 -49.16 -54.06
C GLN A 234 88.11 -49.61 -54.61
N GLN A 235 87.31 -48.57 -54.89
CA GLN A 235 86.03 -48.46 -55.64
C GLN A 235 84.75 -48.76 -54.84
N ALA A 236 83.67 -47.98 -54.91
CA ALA A 236 83.39 -46.73 -55.61
C ALA A 236 82.17 -46.08 -54.93
N ASP A 237 82.08 -44.76 -55.04
CA ASP A 237 80.89 -43.99 -54.75
C ASP A 237 79.68 -44.55 -55.51
N ASP A 238 78.67 -45.01 -54.79
CA ASP A 238 77.35 -45.34 -55.33
C ASP A 238 76.35 -44.36 -54.70
N ASN A 239 75.79 -43.47 -55.53
CA ASN A 239 74.54 -42.76 -55.25
C ASN A 239 73.98 -42.20 -56.55
N GLY A 240 73.47 -43.11 -57.38
CA GLY A 240 72.53 -42.80 -58.44
C GLY A 240 71.12 -42.49 -57.92
N ALA A 241 70.48 -41.53 -58.60
CA ALA A 241 69.02 -41.37 -58.83
C ALA A 241 68.08 -41.14 -57.63
N ARG A 242 67.57 -39.90 -57.55
CA ARG A 242 66.49 -39.43 -56.65
C ARG A 242 65.11 -39.46 -57.33
N ASP A 243 64.74 -40.51 -58.03
CA ASP A 243 63.48 -40.52 -58.79
C ASP A 243 62.57 -41.64 -58.29
N ASN A 244 61.40 -41.26 -57.76
CA ASN A 244 60.26 -42.19 -57.61
C ASN A 244 59.76 -42.51 -59.02
N ALA A 245 60.37 -43.48 -59.70
CA ALA A 245 59.83 -44.00 -60.95
C ALA A 245 58.50 -44.73 -60.67
N LYS A 246 57.46 -44.32 -61.39
CA LYS A 246 56.07 -44.80 -61.35
C LYS A 246 55.93 -46.32 -61.16
N PRO A 247 55.44 -46.80 -60.00
CA PRO A 247 54.97 -48.16 -59.82
C PRO A 247 53.46 -48.23 -60.07
N ALA A 248 53.02 -49.20 -60.87
CA ALA A 248 51.62 -49.39 -61.25
C ALA A 248 50.71 -49.97 -60.13
N ASP A 249 51.23 -50.16 -58.91
CA ASP A 249 50.51 -50.77 -57.78
C ASP A 249 50.80 -50.03 -56.46
N GLY A 250 49.74 -49.70 -55.71
CA GLY A 250 49.74 -48.92 -54.47
C GLY A 250 50.34 -49.61 -53.23
N ARG A 251 51.50 -50.26 -53.37
CA ARG A 251 52.27 -50.87 -52.27
C ARG A 251 53.80 -50.77 -52.44
N SER A 252 54.28 -49.91 -53.34
CA SER A 252 55.72 -49.70 -53.48
C SER A 252 56.20 -48.62 -52.50
N PRO A 253 57.28 -48.87 -51.72
CA PRO A 253 57.78 -47.90 -50.76
C PRO A 253 58.15 -46.57 -51.44
N ARG A 254 57.68 -45.45 -50.89
CA ARG A 254 57.95 -44.10 -51.40
C ARG A 254 59.17 -43.51 -50.71
N ASN A 255 59.93 -42.69 -51.43
CA ASN A 255 61.06 -41.98 -50.84
C ASN A 255 60.62 -41.10 -49.64
N ALA A 256 61.15 -41.38 -48.46
CA ALA A 256 60.80 -40.69 -47.22
C ALA A 256 61.06 -39.18 -47.24
N ALA A 257 62.12 -38.73 -47.92
CA ALA A 257 62.42 -37.31 -48.03
C ALA A 257 61.41 -36.58 -48.93
N LEU A 258 60.91 -37.23 -49.98
CA LEU A 258 59.87 -36.67 -50.85
C LEU A 258 58.51 -36.65 -50.15
N VAL A 259 58.18 -37.69 -49.37
CA VAL A 259 56.94 -37.75 -48.57
C VAL A 259 56.91 -36.65 -47.50
N ALA A 260 57.99 -36.48 -46.73
CA ALA A 260 58.08 -35.43 -45.72
C ALA A 260 57.94 -34.03 -46.34
N GLN A 261 58.61 -33.80 -47.47
CA GLN A 261 58.50 -32.52 -48.18
C GLN A 261 57.09 -32.27 -48.75
N ALA A 262 56.42 -33.31 -49.26
CA ALA A 262 55.06 -33.19 -49.79
C ALA A 262 54.05 -32.86 -48.68
N ILE A 263 54.19 -33.48 -47.50
CA ILE A 263 53.32 -33.20 -46.34
C ILE A 263 53.53 -31.77 -45.83
N GLU A 264 54.78 -31.30 -45.77
CA GLU A 264 55.10 -29.93 -45.33
C GLU A 264 54.53 -28.86 -46.29
N LYS A 265 54.56 -29.12 -47.60
CA LYS A 265 54.07 -28.17 -48.62
C LYS A 265 52.55 -28.17 -48.78
N THR A 266 51.85 -29.19 -48.25
CA THR A 266 50.42 -29.38 -48.50
C THR A 266 49.56 -28.55 -47.55
N PRO A 267 48.81 -27.54 -48.05
CA PRO A 267 47.94 -26.71 -47.21
C PRO A 267 46.78 -27.52 -46.64
N GLY A 268 46.48 -27.33 -45.36
CA GLY A 268 45.37 -28.01 -44.68
C GLY A 268 45.77 -29.24 -43.85
N LEU A 269 47.06 -29.59 -43.83
CA LEU A 269 47.66 -30.57 -42.91
C LEU A 269 48.29 -29.91 -41.66
N ASP A 270 48.21 -28.59 -41.54
CA ASP A 270 48.78 -27.81 -40.43
C ASP A 270 48.13 -28.12 -39.08
N ARG A 271 46.90 -28.65 -39.10
CA ARG A 271 46.13 -29.02 -37.92
C ARG A 271 46.46 -30.42 -37.39
N LEU A 272 47.30 -31.19 -38.09
CA LEU A 272 47.76 -32.49 -37.63
C LEU A 272 48.68 -32.33 -36.42
N THR A 273 48.46 -33.15 -35.38
CA THR A 273 49.41 -33.25 -34.27
C THR A 273 50.71 -33.91 -34.74
N GLY A 274 51.83 -33.72 -34.02
CA GLY A 274 53.11 -34.31 -34.39
C GLY A 274 53.06 -35.83 -34.57
N THR A 275 52.27 -36.52 -33.73
CA THR A 275 52.05 -37.97 -33.83
C THR A 275 51.28 -38.38 -35.08
N GLN A 276 50.23 -37.63 -35.44
CA GLN A 276 49.44 -37.84 -36.65
C GLN A 276 50.26 -37.60 -37.92
N ARG A 277 51.15 -36.61 -37.90
CA ARG A 277 52.06 -36.32 -39.01
C ARG A 277 53.05 -37.46 -39.23
N THR A 278 53.70 -37.93 -38.16
CA THR A 278 54.64 -39.06 -38.25
C THR A 278 53.94 -40.35 -38.70
N GLN A 279 52.70 -40.59 -38.24
CA GLN A 279 51.92 -41.73 -38.70
C GLN A 279 51.60 -41.64 -40.20
N LEU A 280 51.16 -40.46 -40.69
CA LEU A 280 50.91 -40.23 -42.10
C LEU A 280 52.16 -40.41 -42.97
N GLU A 281 53.31 -39.90 -42.51
CA GLU A 281 54.61 -40.08 -43.17
C GLU A 281 54.96 -41.56 -43.28
N GLN A 282 54.85 -42.31 -42.20
CA GLN A 282 55.21 -43.73 -42.15
C GLN A 282 54.31 -44.57 -43.07
N THR A 283 53.01 -44.27 -43.10
CA THR A 283 52.02 -44.92 -43.96
C THR A 283 52.21 -44.59 -45.45
N LEU A 284 52.59 -43.37 -45.78
CA LEU A 284 52.87 -43.00 -47.18
C LEU A 284 54.22 -43.57 -47.65
N VAL A 285 55.22 -43.66 -46.77
CA VAL A 285 56.51 -44.30 -47.06
C VAL A 285 56.36 -45.80 -47.27
N SER A 286 55.44 -46.47 -46.57
CA SER A 286 55.14 -47.89 -46.80
C SER A 286 54.43 -48.15 -48.14
N GLY A 287 54.05 -47.09 -48.86
CA GLY A 287 53.48 -47.17 -50.20
C GLY A 287 51.95 -47.19 -50.24
N GLU A 288 51.27 -46.91 -49.13
CA GLU A 288 49.80 -46.91 -49.08
C GLU A 288 49.18 -45.79 -49.93
N CYS A 289 47.96 -46.03 -50.43
CA CYS A 289 47.18 -45.05 -51.18
C CYS A 289 46.97 -43.75 -50.38
N VAL A 290 47.12 -42.60 -51.03
CA VAL A 290 47.04 -41.28 -50.38
C VAL A 290 45.68 -41.07 -49.75
N THR A 291 44.62 -41.55 -50.42
CA THR A 291 43.24 -41.53 -49.91
C THR A 291 43.07 -42.30 -48.60
N ASN A 292 43.61 -43.52 -48.51
CA ASN A 292 43.53 -44.36 -47.31
C ASN A 292 44.39 -43.81 -46.17
N ALA A 293 45.61 -43.39 -46.49
CA ALA A 293 46.54 -42.79 -45.54
C ALA A 293 45.94 -41.53 -44.89
N LEU A 294 45.36 -40.63 -45.70
CA LEU A 294 44.69 -39.43 -45.20
C LEU A 294 43.41 -39.75 -44.42
N GLY A 295 42.60 -40.71 -44.89
CA GLY A 295 41.38 -41.14 -44.19
C GLY A 295 41.65 -41.76 -42.82
N SER A 296 42.81 -42.41 -42.64
CA SER A 296 43.20 -43.00 -41.36
C SER A 296 43.53 -41.96 -40.28
N VAL A 297 43.97 -40.76 -40.70
CA VAL A 297 44.42 -39.70 -39.80
C VAL A 297 43.39 -38.57 -39.67
N LEU A 298 42.57 -38.36 -40.70
CA LEU A 298 41.58 -37.29 -40.78
C LEU A 298 40.17 -37.85 -40.98
N ASN A 299 39.27 -37.59 -40.03
CA ASN A 299 37.84 -37.90 -40.15
C ASN A 299 37.17 -37.18 -41.34
N ARG A 300 37.72 -36.05 -41.79
CA ARG A 300 37.25 -35.30 -42.96
C ARG A 300 38.46 -34.76 -43.73
N VAL A 301 38.75 -35.36 -44.89
CA VAL A 301 39.91 -35.02 -45.70
C VAL A 301 39.66 -33.72 -46.49
N PRO A 302 40.49 -32.67 -46.33
CA PRO A 302 40.41 -31.49 -47.19
C PRO A 302 40.74 -31.85 -48.64
N ILE A 303 39.86 -31.45 -49.59
CA ILE A 303 40.03 -31.76 -51.02
C ILE A 303 41.36 -31.20 -51.58
N LEU A 304 41.81 -30.05 -51.07
CA LEU A 304 43.08 -29.45 -51.44
C LEU A 304 44.28 -30.29 -50.98
N ALA A 305 44.20 -30.88 -49.79
CA ALA A 305 45.26 -31.74 -49.26
C ALA A 305 45.36 -33.06 -50.04
N LEU A 306 44.21 -33.65 -50.37
CA LEU A 306 44.14 -34.84 -51.21
C LEU A 306 44.73 -34.59 -52.61
N ARG A 307 44.29 -33.52 -53.28
CA ARG A 307 44.76 -33.17 -54.63
C ARG A 307 46.26 -32.82 -54.65
N GLY A 308 46.75 -32.11 -53.64
CA GLY A 308 48.16 -31.75 -53.51
C GLY A 308 49.05 -32.98 -53.37
N LEU A 309 48.73 -33.86 -52.42
CA LEU A 309 49.52 -35.07 -52.18
C LEU A 309 49.45 -36.09 -53.33
N MET A 310 48.29 -36.25 -53.99
CA MET A 310 48.20 -37.12 -55.17
C MET A 310 49.09 -36.61 -56.31
N ARG A 311 49.15 -35.29 -56.52
CA ARG A 311 49.99 -34.69 -57.57
C ARG A 311 51.48 -34.77 -57.23
N ASP A 312 51.84 -34.41 -56.00
CA ASP A 312 53.24 -34.26 -55.61
C ASP A 312 53.92 -35.61 -55.33
N LEU A 313 53.12 -36.67 -55.06
CA LEU A 313 53.59 -38.05 -54.90
C LEU A 313 53.30 -38.95 -56.12
N ASP A 314 52.80 -38.37 -57.22
CA ASP A 314 52.39 -39.08 -58.46
C ASP A 314 51.54 -40.34 -58.20
N SER A 315 50.48 -40.15 -57.40
CA SER A 315 49.65 -41.24 -56.89
C SER A 315 48.25 -41.22 -57.50
N ASP A 316 47.87 -42.32 -58.16
CA ASP A 316 46.54 -42.52 -58.76
C ASP A 316 45.46 -42.94 -57.73
N CYS A 317 45.88 -43.21 -56.49
CA CYS A 317 45.07 -43.48 -55.31
C CYS A 317 45.59 -42.72 -54.06
#